data_AF-A0A220UGK2-F1
#
_entry.id   AF-A0A220UGK2-F1
#
_cell.length_a   1.000
_cell.length_b   1.000
_cell.length_c   1.000
_cell.angle_alpha   90.00
_cell.angle_beta   90.00
_cell.angle_gamma   90.00
#
_symmetry.space_group_name_H-M   'P 1'
#
loop_
_entity.id
_entity.type
_entity.pdbx_description
1 polymer ?
#
loop_
_entity_poly.entity_id
_entity_poly.type
_entity_poly.pdbx_seq_one_letter_code
_entity_poly.pdbx_strand_id
1 'polypeptide(L)'
;MTDLPDLATLHPPFGLVLRAGDLTLRPLADADLPEYAALLQRPIFADPESPSVFGWYRAEPEVRVRNALSFQWHLRSAVSPDDWTLPLGIWAGGRLIGCQDIAAVRFAERRTVTSGSWLTLDAHGQGFGTLMRQAMLVLAFDHLGAQRAESAAAFGNEASFGVSRACGYVEDGTQMSTLLGPTRHEQRFLVTPETFRRPDVPVQVDGLTPELRALLGA
;
A
#
# COMPACT_ATOMS: atom_id res chain seq x y z
N MET A 1 -10.13 29.93 23.64
CA MET A 1 -10.57 28.62 23.13
C MET A 1 -9.33 27.76 23.09
N THR A 2 -9.31 26.65 23.82
CA THR A 2 -8.24 25.66 23.70
C THR A 2 -8.38 24.99 22.34
N ASP A 3 -7.32 25.03 21.52
CA ASP A 3 -7.29 24.28 20.27
C ASP A 3 -7.43 22.79 20.58
N LEU A 4 -8.37 22.14 19.90
CA LEU A 4 -8.53 20.70 19.97
C LEU A 4 -7.31 20.03 19.32
N PRO A 5 -6.84 18.89 19.84
CA PRO A 5 -5.69 18.19 19.26
C PRO A 5 -6.00 17.70 17.84
N ASP A 6 -5.00 17.78 16.97
CA ASP A 6 -5.09 17.22 15.61
C ASP A 6 -5.24 15.69 15.64
N LEU A 7 -5.87 15.13 14.60
CA LEU A 7 -6.09 13.70 14.48
C LEU A 7 -4.78 12.91 14.48
N ALA A 8 -3.69 13.44 13.92
CA ALA A 8 -2.38 12.78 13.97
C ALA A 8 -1.83 12.66 15.41
N THR A 9 -2.27 13.52 16.33
CA THR A 9 -1.90 13.41 17.75
C THR A 9 -2.70 12.33 18.45
N LEU A 10 -3.99 12.19 18.10
CA LEU A 10 -4.91 11.23 18.71
C LEU A 10 -4.77 9.81 18.12
N HIS A 11 -4.42 9.73 16.84
CA HIS A 11 -4.22 8.49 16.09
C HIS A 11 -3.00 8.65 15.16
N PRO A 12 -1.79 8.29 15.66
CA PRO A 12 -0.50 8.56 15.02
C PRO A 12 -0.35 8.19 13.54
N PRO A 13 -0.97 7.11 13.01
CA PRO A 13 -0.87 6.80 11.59
C PRO A 13 -1.20 7.98 10.67
N PHE A 14 -2.17 8.84 11.01
CA PHE A 14 -2.55 9.99 10.18
C PHE A 14 -1.46 11.07 10.06
N GLY A 15 -0.44 11.05 10.92
CA GLY A 15 0.72 11.93 10.79
C GLY A 15 1.72 11.47 9.73
N LEU A 16 1.69 10.19 9.35
CA LEU A 16 2.67 9.60 8.44
C LEU A 16 2.50 10.14 7.02
N VAL A 17 3.56 10.73 6.48
CA VAL A 17 3.63 11.15 5.08
C VAL A 17 4.97 10.80 4.48
N LEU A 18 4.95 10.13 3.33
CA LEU A 18 6.13 9.87 2.51
C LEU A 18 6.06 10.75 1.26
N ARG A 19 7.19 11.32 0.84
CA ARG A 19 7.31 12.08 -0.41
C ARG A 19 8.48 11.59 -1.24
N ALA A 20 8.25 11.37 -2.52
CA ALA A 20 9.27 10.90 -3.46
C ALA A 20 8.98 11.44 -4.86
N GLY A 21 9.78 12.41 -5.32
CA GLY A 21 9.48 13.16 -6.55
C GLY A 21 8.09 13.81 -6.48
N ASP A 22 7.25 13.55 -7.49
CA ASP A 22 5.87 14.05 -7.55
C ASP A 22 4.86 13.24 -6.72
N LEU A 23 5.30 12.14 -6.09
CA LEU A 23 4.42 11.28 -5.29
C LEU A 23 4.36 11.72 -3.83
N THR A 24 3.15 11.74 -3.28
CA THR A 24 2.87 11.78 -1.85
C THR A 24 2.11 10.52 -1.45
N LEU A 25 2.59 9.80 -0.44
CA LEU A 25 1.93 8.64 0.14
C LEU A 25 1.56 8.95 1.59
N ARG A 26 0.29 8.78 1.95
CA ARG A 26 -0.18 8.98 3.34
C ARG A 26 -1.48 8.20 3.58
N PRO A 27 -1.84 7.90 4.83
CA PRO A 27 -3.15 7.34 5.11
C PRO A 27 -4.28 8.23 4.58
N LEU A 28 -5.29 7.60 3.99
CA LEU A 28 -6.53 8.27 3.60
C LEU A 28 -7.24 8.75 4.86
N ALA A 29 -7.58 10.03 4.97
CA ALA A 29 -8.48 10.59 5.97
C ALA A 29 -9.93 10.61 5.46
N ASP A 30 -10.89 10.89 6.34
CA ASP A 30 -12.32 10.96 5.96
C ASP A 30 -12.59 12.04 4.90
N ALA A 31 -11.81 13.13 4.92
CA ALA A 31 -11.89 14.19 3.90
C ALA A 31 -11.47 13.73 2.50
N ASP A 32 -10.68 12.66 2.38
CA ASP A 32 -10.24 12.10 1.10
C ASP A 32 -11.21 11.06 0.54
N LEU A 33 -12.10 10.52 1.38
CA LEU A 33 -13.02 9.44 1.00
C LEU A 33 -13.95 9.80 -0.17
N PRO A 34 -14.42 11.06 -0.35
CA PRO A 34 -15.15 11.44 -1.55
C PRO A 34 -14.33 11.31 -2.85
N GLU A 35 -13.05 11.73 -2.85
CA GLU A 35 -12.16 11.58 -4.00
C GLU A 35 -11.88 10.09 -4.28
N TYR A 36 -11.59 9.32 -3.22
CA TYR A 36 -11.42 7.87 -3.30
C TYR A 36 -12.67 7.16 -3.87
N ALA A 37 -13.87 7.53 -3.41
CA ALA A 37 -15.12 6.99 -3.91
C ALA A 37 -15.35 7.33 -5.39
N ALA A 38 -14.97 8.54 -5.83
CA ALA A 38 -15.05 8.92 -7.24
C ALA A 38 -14.11 8.06 -8.11
N LEU A 39 -12.90 7.76 -7.62
CA LEU A 39 -11.97 6.85 -8.31
C LEU A 39 -12.51 5.44 -8.46
N LEU A 40 -13.19 4.92 -7.44
CA LEU A 40 -13.71 3.54 -7.49
C LEU A 40 -14.95 3.37 -8.38
N GLN A 41 -15.62 4.48 -8.74
CA GLN A 41 -16.76 4.49 -9.66
C GLN A 41 -16.36 4.46 -11.13
N ARG A 42 -15.12 4.80 -11.46
CA ARG A 42 -14.58 4.77 -12.84
C ARG A 42 -13.82 3.45 -13.10
N PRO A 43 -13.60 3.08 -14.37
CA PRO A 43 -12.67 2.02 -14.71
C PRO A 43 -11.25 2.30 -14.18
N ILE A 44 -10.74 1.43 -13.31
CA ILE A 44 -9.33 1.46 -12.84
C ILE A 44 -8.51 0.27 -13.36
N PHE A 45 -9.17 -0.72 -13.98
CA PHE A 45 -8.56 -1.86 -14.67
C PHE A 45 -9.11 -1.92 -16.11
N ALA A 46 -8.24 -2.25 -17.07
CA ALA A 46 -8.58 -2.26 -18.50
C ALA A 46 -9.49 -3.45 -18.82
N ASP A 47 -9.19 -4.59 -18.20
CA ASP A 47 -10.01 -5.78 -18.17
C ASP A 47 -10.43 -6.05 -16.72
N PRO A 48 -11.68 -5.74 -16.31
CA PRO A 48 -12.17 -5.98 -14.96
C PRO A 48 -12.32 -7.48 -14.63
N GLU A 49 -12.39 -8.34 -15.65
CA GLU A 49 -12.52 -9.79 -15.49
C GLU A 49 -11.16 -10.50 -15.39
N SER A 50 -10.07 -9.77 -15.62
CA SER A 50 -8.72 -10.32 -15.52
C SER A 50 -8.49 -11.02 -14.18
N PRO A 51 -7.82 -12.18 -14.16
CA PRO A 51 -7.48 -12.90 -12.93
C PRO A 51 -6.65 -12.08 -11.94
N SER A 52 -5.98 -11.01 -12.40
CA SER A 52 -5.17 -10.12 -11.59
C SER A 52 -5.95 -9.03 -10.86
N VAL A 53 -7.25 -8.88 -11.17
CA VAL A 53 -8.13 -7.88 -10.56
C VAL A 53 -8.65 -8.38 -9.21
N PHE A 54 -8.64 -7.48 -8.23
CA PHE A 54 -9.13 -7.77 -6.89
C PHE A 54 -10.61 -8.14 -6.89
N GLY A 55 -10.97 -9.16 -6.11
CA GLY A 55 -12.35 -9.65 -6.04
C GLY A 55 -13.36 -8.58 -5.64
N TRP A 56 -12.96 -7.65 -4.77
CA TRP A 56 -13.81 -6.52 -4.34
C TRP A 56 -14.20 -5.60 -5.51
N TYR A 57 -13.37 -5.50 -6.54
CA TYR A 57 -13.64 -4.63 -7.69
C TYR A 57 -14.76 -5.18 -8.57
N ARG A 58 -15.04 -6.49 -8.53
CA ARG A 58 -16.14 -7.11 -9.30
C ARG A 58 -17.54 -6.73 -8.80
N ALA A 59 -17.65 -6.12 -7.61
CA ALA A 59 -18.91 -5.61 -7.14
C ALA A 59 -19.39 -4.42 -8.00
N GLU A 60 -20.71 -4.27 -8.10
CA GLU A 60 -21.36 -3.10 -8.70
C GLU A 60 -20.82 -1.79 -8.09
N PRO A 61 -20.66 -0.71 -8.87
CA PRO A 61 -19.95 0.49 -8.43
C PRO A 61 -20.39 1.06 -7.06
N GLU A 62 -21.70 1.15 -6.80
CA GLU A 62 -22.18 1.63 -5.51
C GLU A 62 -21.82 0.71 -4.33
N VAL A 63 -21.94 -0.61 -4.53
CA VAL A 63 -21.61 -1.62 -3.53
C VAL A 63 -20.10 -1.63 -3.29
N ARG A 64 -19.30 -1.54 -4.36
CA ARG A 64 -17.85 -1.42 -4.32
C ARG A 64 -17.40 -0.23 -3.47
N VAL A 65 -18.00 0.95 -3.69
CA VAL A 65 -17.70 2.15 -2.90
C VAL A 65 -18.03 1.90 -1.42
N ARG A 66 -19.25 1.45 -1.09
CA ARG A 66 -19.63 1.21 0.31
C ARG A 66 -18.68 0.22 0.99
N ASN A 67 -18.33 -0.87 0.32
CA ASN A 67 -17.41 -1.87 0.84
C ASN A 67 -15.99 -1.32 1.03
N ALA A 68 -15.51 -0.51 0.08
CA ALA A 68 -14.19 0.08 0.15
C ALA A 68 -14.06 1.12 1.29
N LEU A 69 -15.11 1.91 1.56
CA LEU A 69 -15.13 2.82 2.72
C LEU A 69 -15.09 2.03 4.04
N SER A 70 -15.94 1.01 4.16
CA SER A 70 -15.93 0.11 5.32
C SER A 70 -14.57 -0.58 5.53
N PHE A 71 -13.93 -1.01 4.45
CA PHE A 71 -12.59 -1.58 4.49
C PHE A 71 -11.55 -0.57 4.99
N GLN A 72 -11.55 0.67 4.50
CA GLN A 72 -10.64 1.72 4.97
C GLN A 72 -10.81 1.99 6.47
N TRP A 73 -12.05 2.07 6.97
CA TRP A 73 -12.31 2.21 8.40
C TRP A 73 -11.83 1.00 9.22
N HIS A 74 -12.06 -0.21 8.72
CA HIS A 74 -11.58 -1.42 9.37
C HIS A 74 -10.06 -1.41 9.53
N LEU A 75 -9.31 -1.16 8.45
CA LEU A 75 -7.84 -1.11 8.49
C LEU A 75 -7.33 -0.11 9.53
N ARG A 76 -7.90 1.10 9.56
CA ARG A 76 -7.54 2.14 10.54
C ARG A 76 -7.81 1.70 11.99
N SER A 77 -8.94 1.01 12.21
CA SER A 77 -9.33 0.55 13.56
C SER A 77 -8.54 -0.66 14.06
N ALA A 78 -7.97 -1.45 13.14
CA ALA A 78 -7.36 -2.74 13.45
C ALA A 78 -5.85 -2.66 13.72
N VAL A 79 -5.23 -1.48 13.59
CA VAL A 79 -3.78 -1.32 13.79
C VAL A 79 -3.39 -1.69 15.21
N SER A 80 -2.51 -2.69 15.34
CA SER A 80 -1.91 -3.11 16.59
C SER A 80 -0.46 -3.56 16.38
N PRO A 81 0.37 -3.68 17.43
CA PRO A 81 1.75 -4.15 17.28
C PRO A 81 1.88 -5.57 16.71
N ASP A 82 0.84 -6.41 16.89
CA ASP A 82 0.82 -7.81 16.47
C ASP A 82 0.25 -8.00 15.05
N ASP A 83 -0.58 -7.09 14.58
CA ASP A 83 -1.16 -7.12 13.24
C ASP A 83 -1.56 -5.70 12.84
N TRP A 84 -0.99 -5.21 11.73
CA TRP A 84 -1.30 -3.91 11.20
C TRP A 84 -1.23 -3.89 9.68
N THR A 85 -2.05 -2.99 9.12
CA THR A 85 -1.96 -2.56 7.71
C THR A 85 -2.09 -1.05 7.69
N LEU A 86 -1.16 -0.37 7.04
CA LEU A 86 -1.25 1.06 6.75
C LEU A 86 -1.72 1.24 5.30
N PRO A 87 -2.97 1.67 5.07
CA PRO A 87 -3.47 1.93 3.73
C PRO A 87 -3.05 3.32 3.26
N LEU A 88 -2.02 3.40 2.42
CA LEU A 88 -1.53 4.68 1.91
C LEU A 88 -2.23 5.02 0.59
N GLY A 89 -2.96 6.13 0.57
CA GLY A 89 -3.37 6.75 -0.69
C GLY A 89 -2.14 7.29 -1.41
N ILE A 90 -2.17 7.26 -2.75
CA ILE A 90 -1.09 7.72 -3.61
C ILE A 90 -1.56 8.95 -4.36
N TRP A 91 -0.97 10.11 -4.06
CA TRP A 91 -1.22 11.34 -4.79
C TRP A 91 -0.07 11.65 -5.73
N ALA A 92 -0.40 12.05 -6.96
CA ALA A 92 0.52 12.60 -7.94
C ALA A 92 -0.04 13.92 -8.47
N GLY A 93 0.74 15.01 -8.42
CA GLY A 93 0.26 16.33 -8.84
C GLY A 93 -1.00 16.79 -8.09
N GLY A 94 -1.14 16.41 -6.82
CA GLY A 94 -2.30 16.76 -5.98
C GLY A 94 -3.57 15.95 -6.22
N ARG A 95 -3.56 14.96 -7.12
CA ARG A 95 -4.70 14.07 -7.38
C ARG A 95 -4.44 12.68 -6.82
N LEU A 96 -5.43 12.07 -6.19
CA LEU A 96 -5.38 10.67 -5.81
C LEU A 96 -5.38 9.80 -7.07
N ILE A 97 -4.44 8.85 -7.15
CA ILE A 97 -4.26 7.98 -8.32
C ILE A 97 -4.28 6.48 -7.97
N GLY A 98 -4.33 6.12 -6.69
CA GLY A 98 -4.44 4.73 -6.24
C GLY A 98 -4.03 4.53 -4.78
N CYS A 99 -3.67 3.30 -4.43
CA CYS A 99 -3.25 2.92 -3.08
C CYS A 99 -2.02 2.01 -3.09
N GLN A 100 -1.18 2.15 -2.05
CA GLN A 100 -0.10 1.25 -1.67
C GLN A 100 -0.28 0.89 -0.19
N ASP A 101 -0.62 -0.35 0.07
CA ASP A 101 -0.71 -0.87 1.43
C ASP A 101 0.65 -1.44 1.83
N ILE A 102 1.03 -1.23 3.09
CA ILE A 102 2.11 -1.95 3.78
C ILE A 102 1.50 -2.61 5.01
N ALA A 103 1.78 -3.89 5.21
CA ALA A 103 1.23 -4.66 6.32
C ALA A 103 2.29 -5.53 6.99
N ALA A 104 2.07 -5.88 8.25
CA ALA A 104 2.88 -6.86 8.94
C ALA A 104 2.09 -7.56 10.03
N VAL A 105 2.46 -8.83 10.28
CA VAL A 105 1.98 -9.62 11.41
C VAL A 105 3.19 -9.91 12.29
N ARG A 106 3.09 -9.60 13.58
CA ARG A 106 4.14 -9.77 14.60
C ARG A 106 5.47 -9.17 14.12
N PHE A 107 5.42 -7.90 13.71
CA PHE A 107 6.55 -7.22 13.05
C PHE A 107 7.82 -7.23 13.90
N ALA A 108 7.69 -7.02 15.22
CA ALA A 108 8.81 -7.03 16.16
C ALA A 108 9.65 -8.32 16.07
N GLU A 109 8.99 -9.46 15.81
CA GLU A 109 9.62 -10.78 15.73
C GLU A 109 10.04 -11.12 14.30
N ARG A 110 9.17 -10.90 13.32
CA ARG A 110 9.40 -11.33 11.93
C ARG A 110 10.28 -10.37 11.14
N ARG A 111 10.30 -9.09 11.52
CA ARG A 111 10.91 -7.98 10.75
C ARG A 111 10.57 -8.07 9.25
N THR A 112 9.35 -8.50 8.95
CA THR A 112 8.88 -8.80 7.60
C THR A 112 7.61 -8.00 7.33
N VAL A 113 7.58 -7.30 6.20
CA VAL A 113 6.38 -6.61 5.71
C VAL A 113 5.84 -7.29 4.45
N THR A 114 4.55 -7.17 4.23
CA THR A 114 3.88 -7.50 2.96
C THR A 114 3.30 -6.24 2.34
N SER A 115 2.92 -6.33 1.07
CA SER A 115 2.34 -5.19 0.36
C SER A 115 1.23 -5.58 -0.60
N GLY A 116 0.29 -4.67 -0.80
CA GLY A 116 -0.76 -4.73 -1.81
C GLY A 116 -0.89 -3.36 -2.47
N SER A 117 -1.24 -3.30 -3.75
CA SER A 117 -1.34 -2.00 -4.41
C SER A 117 -2.18 -2.02 -5.67
N TRP A 118 -2.72 -0.86 -6.02
CA TRP A 118 -3.36 -0.62 -7.30
C TRP A 118 -3.19 0.84 -7.70
N LEU A 119 -3.18 1.08 -9.00
CA LEU A 119 -3.19 2.42 -9.59
C LEU A 119 -4.30 2.48 -10.64
N THR A 120 -4.84 3.67 -10.82
CA THR A 120 -5.73 4.01 -11.92
C THR A 120 -5.05 3.84 -13.28
N LEU A 121 -5.83 3.51 -14.33
CA LEU A 121 -5.30 3.27 -15.68
C LEU A 121 -4.50 4.44 -16.25
N ASP A 122 -4.97 5.68 -16.05
CA ASP A 122 -4.27 6.88 -16.52
C ASP A 122 -2.93 7.08 -15.80
N ALA A 123 -2.70 6.45 -14.66
CA ALA A 123 -1.43 6.48 -13.93
C ALA A 123 -0.46 5.34 -14.31
N HIS A 124 -0.87 4.37 -15.14
CA HIS A 124 0.00 3.27 -15.57
C HIS A 124 1.06 3.74 -16.58
N GLY A 125 2.19 3.04 -16.65
CA GLY A 125 3.26 3.34 -17.62
C GLY A 125 4.08 4.59 -17.35
N GLN A 126 3.78 5.35 -16.28
CA GLN A 126 4.48 6.59 -15.91
C GLN A 126 5.55 6.41 -14.83
N GLY A 127 5.88 5.16 -14.45
CA GLY A 127 6.86 4.86 -13.39
C GLY A 127 6.32 4.96 -11.95
N PHE A 128 5.10 5.48 -11.75
CA PHE A 128 4.51 5.65 -10.41
C PHE A 128 4.41 4.34 -9.61
N GLY A 129 4.08 3.23 -10.26
CA GLY A 129 3.98 1.93 -9.57
C GLY A 129 5.32 1.47 -8.97
N THR A 130 6.43 1.76 -9.64
CA THR A 130 7.77 1.46 -9.12
C THR A 130 8.14 2.44 -8.01
N LEU A 131 7.93 3.73 -8.24
CA LEU A 131 8.31 4.77 -7.28
C LEU A 131 7.54 4.66 -5.96
N MET A 132 6.22 4.39 -6.00
CA MET A 132 5.42 4.20 -4.78
C MET A 132 5.87 2.97 -3.97
N ARG A 133 6.26 1.89 -4.66
CA ARG A 133 6.75 0.66 -4.01
C ARG A 133 8.13 0.89 -3.40
N GLN A 134 9.01 1.59 -4.11
CA GLN A 134 10.32 1.99 -3.60
C GLN A 134 10.20 2.90 -2.37
N ALA A 135 9.30 3.90 -2.39
CA ALA A 135 9.07 4.76 -1.24
C ALA A 135 8.57 3.97 -0.02
N MET A 136 7.63 3.04 -0.21
CA MET A 136 7.18 2.13 0.84
C MET A 136 8.32 1.26 1.39
N LEU A 137 9.20 0.74 0.53
CA LEU A 137 10.36 -0.04 0.95
C LEU A 137 11.41 0.80 1.71
N VAL A 138 11.58 2.07 1.39
CA VAL A 138 12.41 2.98 2.20
C VAL A 138 11.84 3.11 3.60
N LEU A 139 10.52 3.34 3.76
CA LEU A 139 9.88 3.31 5.07
C LEU A 139 10.14 1.98 5.79
N ALA A 140 9.93 0.85 5.12
CA ALA A 140 10.07 -0.47 5.72
C ALA A 140 11.51 -0.73 6.21
N PHE A 141 12.50 -0.59 5.33
CA PHE A 141 13.88 -0.97 5.64
C PHE A 141 14.62 0.09 6.44
N ASP A 142 14.57 1.35 6.02
CA ASP A 142 15.43 2.39 6.59
C ASP A 142 14.83 2.98 7.87
N HIS A 143 13.50 3.01 7.97
CA HIS A 143 12.82 3.66 9.08
C HIS A 143 12.24 2.65 10.08
N LEU A 144 11.57 1.59 9.62
CA LEU A 144 10.95 0.59 10.52
C LEU A 144 11.92 -0.56 10.89
N GLY A 145 13.06 -0.69 10.20
CA GLY A 145 14.03 -1.74 10.46
C GLY A 145 13.57 -3.13 10.02
N ALA A 146 12.72 -3.21 8.99
CA ALA A 146 12.40 -4.47 8.34
C ALA A 146 13.69 -5.09 7.76
N GLN A 147 13.74 -6.42 7.73
CA GLN A 147 14.83 -7.19 7.13
C GLN A 147 14.37 -7.95 5.88
N ARG A 148 13.06 -7.96 5.64
CA ARG A 148 12.42 -8.68 4.55
C ARG A 148 11.13 -7.99 4.12
N ALA A 149 10.90 -7.87 2.82
CA ALA A 149 9.62 -7.46 2.27
C ALA A 149 9.14 -8.50 1.26
N GLU A 150 7.88 -8.88 1.39
CA GLU A 150 7.23 -9.90 0.56
C GLU A 150 6.10 -9.28 -0.26
N SER A 151 5.85 -9.87 -1.42
CA SER A 151 4.69 -9.55 -2.26
C SER A 151 4.23 -10.82 -2.96
N ALA A 152 2.96 -10.89 -3.32
CA ALA A 152 2.45 -11.91 -4.20
C ALA A 152 1.58 -11.27 -5.27
N ALA A 153 1.54 -11.89 -6.45
CA ALA A 153 0.67 -11.46 -7.54
C ALA A 153 0.20 -12.66 -8.34
N ALA A 154 -1.04 -12.58 -8.85
CA ALA A 154 -1.60 -13.62 -9.72
C ALA A 154 -0.69 -13.87 -10.92
N PHE A 155 -0.58 -15.14 -11.33
CA PHE A 155 0.10 -15.50 -12.57
C PHE A 155 -0.47 -14.69 -13.75
N GLY A 156 0.40 -14.16 -14.59
CA GLY A 156 0.05 -13.29 -15.72
C GLY A 156 -0.05 -11.80 -15.40
N ASN A 157 0.12 -11.38 -14.14
CA ASN A 157 0.21 -9.96 -13.79
C ASN A 157 1.61 -9.39 -14.09
N GLU A 158 1.95 -9.26 -15.37
CA GLU A 158 3.27 -8.80 -15.82
C GLU A 158 3.60 -7.38 -15.34
N ALA A 159 2.60 -6.51 -15.18
CA ALA A 159 2.79 -5.17 -14.63
C ALA A 159 3.32 -5.23 -13.20
N SER A 160 2.69 -6.03 -12.33
CA SER A 160 3.16 -6.21 -10.95
C SER A 160 4.52 -6.92 -10.89
N PHE A 161 4.78 -7.87 -11.79
CA PHE A 161 6.08 -8.55 -11.85
C PHE A 161 7.18 -7.58 -12.25
N GLY A 162 6.91 -6.70 -13.22
CA GLY A 162 7.80 -5.62 -13.62
C GLY A 162 8.16 -4.70 -12.46
N VAL A 163 7.16 -4.24 -11.69
CA VAL A 163 7.37 -3.42 -10.48
C VAL A 163 8.23 -4.15 -9.44
N SER A 164 7.91 -5.41 -9.12
CA SER A 164 8.69 -6.23 -8.19
C SER A 164 10.16 -6.33 -8.63
N ARG A 165 10.41 -6.70 -9.89
CA ARG A 165 11.77 -6.82 -10.43
C ARG A 165 12.51 -5.47 -10.44
N ALA A 166 11.82 -4.37 -10.76
CA ALA A 166 12.39 -3.02 -10.74
C ALA A 166 12.81 -2.59 -9.33
N CYS A 167 12.10 -3.02 -8.29
CA CYS A 167 12.46 -2.76 -6.89
C CYS A 167 13.51 -3.73 -6.34
N GLY A 168 13.99 -4.70 -7.12
CA GLY A 168 15.00 -5.67 -6.70
C GLY A 168 14.45 -6.94 -6.06
N TYR A 169 13.14 -7.18 -6.12
CA TYR A 169 12.58 -8.45 -5.68
C TYR A 169 13.04 -9.59 -6.58
N VAL A 170 13.26 -10.75 -5.96
CA VAL A 170 13.46 -12.05 -6.61
C VAL A 170 12.23 -12.93 -6.39
N GLU A 171 12.04 -13.93 -7.26
CA GLU A 171 10.98 -14.93 -7.10
C GLU A 171 11.28 -15.82 -5.88
N ASP A 172 10.26 -16.08 -5.06
CA ASP A 172 10.37 -16.83 -3.80
C ASP A 172 9.30 -17.93 -3.73
N GLY A 173 9.16 -18.72 -4.79
CA GLY A 173 8.15 -19.78 -4.90
C GLY A 173 6.73 -19.27 -5.19
N THR A 174 5.74 -20.11 -4.92
CA THR A 174 4.34 -19.86 -5.30
C THR A 174 3.39 -20.15 -4.14
N GLN A 175 2.15 -19.65 -4.23
CA GLN A 175 1.11 -19.92 -3.23
C GLN A 175 -0.28 -20.04 -3.85
N MET A 176 -1.20 -20.67 -3.09
CA MET A 176 -2.63 -20.62 -3.35
C MET A 176 -3.24 -19.49 -2.53
N SER A 177 -4.01 -18.61 -3.18
CA SER A 177 -4.61 -17.43 -2.57
C SER A 177 -6.09 -17.30 -2.93
N THR A 178 -6.90 -16.84 -1.99
CA THR A 178 -8.31 -16.50 -2.19
C THR A 178 -8.54 -14.98 -2.12
N LEU A 179 -7.48 -14.18 -2.00
CA LEU A 179 -7.59 -12.72 -1.80
C LEU A 179 -8.23 -12.01 -3.01
N LEU A 180 -8.01 -12.54 -4.22
CA LEU A 180 -8.61 -12.03 -5.47
C LEU A 180 -9.99 -12.66 -5.79
N GLY A 181 -10.59 -13.37 -4.83
CA GLY A 181 -11.88 -14.05 -4.96
C GLY A 181 -11.73 -15.58 -5.00
N PRO A 182 -12.10 -16.28 -6.09
CA PRO A 182 -11.90 -17.73 -6.14
C PRO A 182 -10.41 -18.06 -6.04
N THR A 183 -10.09 -19.27 -5.56
CA THR A 183 -8.71 -19.72 -5.38
C THR A 183 -7.86 -19.51 -6.66
N ARG A 184 -6.69 -18.90 -6.51
CA ARG A 184 -5.71 -18.59 -7.57
C ARG A 184 -4.32 -19.04 -7.17
N HIS A 185 -3.51 -19.37 -8.18
CA HIS A 185 -2.07 -19.47 -8.02
C HIS A 185 -1.48 -18.06 -8.08
N GLU A 186 -0.54 -17.76 -7.19
CA GLU A 186 0.22 -16.53 -7.19
C GLU A 186 1.72 -16.83 -7.20
N GLN A 187 2.47 -15.98 -7.91
CA GLN A 187 3.91 -15.91 -7.81
C GLN A 187 4.27 -15.08 -6.58
N ARG A 188 5.14 -15.62 -5.71
CA ARG A 188 5.68 -14.89 -4.56
C ARG A 188 6.99 -14.20 -4.92
N PHE A 189 7.23 -13.07 -4.28
CA PHE A 189 8.40 -12.24 -4.45
C PHE A 189 8.97 -11.85 -3.08
N LEU A 190 10.29 -11.74 -3.03
CA LEU A 190 11.07 -11.36 -1.87
C LEU A 190 12.09 -10.28 -2.24
N VAL A 191 12.22 -9.23 -1.41
CA VAL A 191 13.36 -8.31 -1.41
C VAL A 191 13.88 -8.10 0.01
N THR A 192 15.18 -7.86 0.14
CA THR A 192 15.87 -7.56 1.40
C THR A 192 16.58 -6.20 1.30
N PRO A 193 17.04 -5.61 2.42
CA PRO A 193 17.80 -4.35 2.38
C PRO A 193 18.99 -4.38 1.41
N GLU A 194 19.65 -5.53 1.25
CA GLU A 194 20.83 -5.71 0.40
C GLU A 194 20.49 -5.76 -1.09
N THR A 195 19.32 -6.29 -1.44
CA THR A 195 18.88 -6.47 -2.83
C THR A 195 17.96 -5.36 -3.31
N PHE A 196 17.46 -4.53 -2.38
CA PHE A 196 16.57 -3.41 -2.67
C PHE A 196 17.20 -2.41 -3.65
N ARG A 197 16.53 -2.23 -4.78
CA ARG A 197 16.86 -1.18 -5.76
C ARG A 197 16.14 0.11 -5.37
N ARG A 198 16.90 1.02 -4.77
CA ARG A 198 16.44 2.33 -4.29
C ARG A 198 15.95 3.23 -5.43
N PRO A 199 15.04 4.18 -5.13
CA PRO A 199 14.64 5.19 -6.10
C PRO A 199 15.79 6.17 -6.37
N ASP A 200 15.84 6.73 -7.57
CA ASP A 200 16.83 7.77 -7.95
C ASP A 200 16.51 9.15 -7.33
N VAL A 201 15.30 9.30 -6.77
CA VAL A 201 14.87 10.51 -6.05
C VAL A 201 14.88 10.24 -4.54
N PRO A 202 15.19 11.26 -3.71
CA PRO A 202 15.12 11.10 -2.27
C PRO A 202 13.69 10.79 -1.81
N VAL A 203 13.59 9.96 -0.77
CA VAL A 203 12.32 9.68 -0.08
C VAL A 203 12.36 10.37 1.27
N GLN A 204 11.45 11.32 1.49
CA GLN A 204 11.24 11.96 2.78
C GLN A 204 10.17 11.19 3.54
N VAL A 205 10.37 10.99 4.84
CA VAL A 205 9.42 10.32 5.73
C VAL A 205 9.19 11.20 6.95
N ASP A 206 7.98 11.76 7.04
CA ASP A 206 7.54 12.63 8.13
C ASP A 206 6.50 11.91 9.00
N GLY A 207 6.36 12.33 10.26
CA GLY A 207 5.30 11.85 11.16
C GLY A 207 5.45 10.42 11.67
N LEU A 208 6.60 9.78 11.45
CA LEU A 208 6.95 8.51 12.10
C LEU A 208 7.41 8.75 13.55
N THR A 209 6.46 9.08 14.42
CA THR A 209 6.73 9.36 15.84
C THR A 209 7.07 8.09 16.65
N PRO A 210 7.64 8.21 17.86
CA PRO A 210 7.83 7.07 18.75
C PRO A 210 6.54 6.29 19.04
N GLU A 211 5.40 6.98 19.17
CA GLU A 211 4.10 6.37 19.41
C GLU A 211 3.64 5.56 18.18
N LEU A 212 3.84 6.07 16.96
CA LEU A 212 3.55 5.31 15.75
C LEU A 212 4.48 4.09 15.63
N ARG A 213 5.78 4.23 15.93
CA ARG A 213 6.71 3.09 15.93
C ARG A 213 6.28 2.00 16.91
N ALA A 214 5.89 2.37 18.12
CA ALA A 214 5.39 1.44 19.13
C ALA A 214 4.10 0.74 18.65
N LEU A 215 3.18 1.47 18.03
CA LEU A 215 1.94 0.92 17.47
C LEU A 215 2.20 -0.10 16.34
N LEU A 216 3.31 0.05 15.61
CA LEU A 216 3.73 -0.86 14.53
C LEU A 216 4.68 -1.98 15.01
N GLY A 217 5.04 -2.01 16.29
CA GLY A 217 6.00 -2.97 16.85
C GLY A 217 7.43 -2.81 16.30
N ALA A 218 7.82 -1.58 15.90
CA ALA A 218 9.10 -1.29 15.24
C ALA A 218 10.23 -0.91 16.22
#